data_AF-F2JZ37-F1
#
_entry.id   AF-F2JZ37-F1
#
_cell.length_a   1.000
_cell.length_b   1.000
_cell.length_c   1.000
_cell.angle_alpha   90.00
_cell.angle_beta   90.00
_cell.angle_gamma   90.00
#
_symmetry.space_group_name_H-M   'P 1'
#
loop_
_entity.id
_entity.type
_entity.pdbx_description
1 polymer ?
#
loop_
_entity_poly.entity_id
_entity_poly.type
_entity_poly.pdbx_seq_one_letter_code
_entity_poly.pdbx_strand_id
1 'polypeptide(L)'
;MLIIFLLTIIVVFLLFRYGVFVLDRNVFKFQINPILKKGVISNLRDFKIVHNYIEMCFERDPDKFERDPDMKKLDKMMGAYYDKTS
;
A
#
# COMPACT_ATOMS: atom_id res chain seq x y z
N MET A 1 27.21 -31.02 0.21
CA MET A 1 26.23 -30.99 1.32
C MET A 1 26.09 -29.59 1.93
N LEU A 2 27.16 -29.00 2.48
CA LEU A 2 27.09 -27.70 3.18
C LEU A 2 26.65 -26.51 2.29
N ILE A 3 27.10 -26.47 1.03
CA ILE A 3 26.70 -25.44 0.05
C ILE A 3 25.21 -25.52 -0.30
N ILE A 4 24.67 -26.75 -0.43
CA ILE A 4 23.26 -26.97 -0.74
C ILE A 4 22.41 -26.45 0.42
N PHE A 5 22.80 -26.74 1.66
CA PHE A 5 22.11 -26.28 2.87
C PHE A 5 22.06 -24.74 2.96
N LEU A 6 23.16 -24.07 2.62
CA LEU A 6 23.25 -22.60 2.61
C LEU A 6 22.35 -21.97 1.52
N LEU A 7 22.28 -22.59 0.34
CA LEU A 7 21.35 -22.18 -0.72
C LEU A 7 19.89 -22.32 -0.29
N THR A 8 19.52 -23.40 0.41
CA THR A 8 18.14 -23.59 0.88
C THR A 8 17.73 -22.49 1.85
N ILE A 9 18.61 -22.08 2.76
CA ILE A 9 18.35 -20.99 3.72
C ILE A 9 18.13 -19.66 2.98
N ILE A 10 18.96 -19.36 1.97
CA ILE A 10 18.81 -18.15 1.17
C ILE A 10 17.47 -18.14 0.43
N VAL A 11 17.08 -19.27 -0.18
CA VAL A 11 15.80 -19.37 -0.89
C VAL A 11 14.62 -19.21 0.06
N VAL A 12 14.65 -19.85 1.24
CA VAL A 12 13.61 -19.67 2.27
C VAL A 12 13.55 -18.21 2.73
N PHE A 13 14.70 -17.58 2.99
CA PHE A 13 14.77 -16.17 3.38
C PHE A 13 14.17 -15.26 2.30
N LEU A 14 14.50 -15.48 1.03
CA LEU A 14 13.94 -14.71 -0.08
C LEU A 14 12.44 -14.95 -0.22
N LEU A 15 11.96 -16.19 -0.07
CA LEU A 15 10.52 -16.50 -0.10
C LEU A 15 9.76 -15.80 1.03
N PHE A 16 10.32 -15.73 2.25
CA PHE A 16 9.72 -14.97 3.34
C PHE A 16 9.78 -13.45 3.07
N ARG A 17 10.93 -12.93 2.62
CA ARG A 17 11.12 -11.51 2.32
C ARG A 17 10.16 -11.03 1.24
N TYR A 18 10.10 -11.73 0.11
CA TYR A 18 9.22 -11.39 -1.01
C TYR A 18 7.77 -11.77 -0.73
N GLY A 19 7.52 -12.90 -0.06
CA GLY A 19 6.19 -13.36 0.29
C GLY A 19 5.46 -12.39 1.21
N VAL A 20 6.12 -11.92 2.28
CA VAL A 20 5.56 -10.91 3.19
C VAL A 20 5.33 -9.60 2.46
N PHE A 21 6.27 -9.17 1.61
CA PHE A 21 6.12 -7.93 0.83
C PHE A 21 4.96 -7.98 -0.17
N VAL A 22 4.74 -9.12 -0.81
CA VAL A 22 3.62 -9.33 -1.74
C VAL A 22 2.29 -9.42 -0.99
N LEU A 23 2.27 -10.07 0.18
CA LEU A 23 1.07 -10.18 1.01
C LEU A 23 0.61 -8.80 1.46
N ASP A 24 1.53 -7.99 1.98
CA ASP A 24 1.23 -6.65 2.49
C ASP A 24 0.65 -5.75 1.39
N ARG A 25 1.29 -5.76 0.21
CA ARG A 25 0.81 -5.04 -0.97
C ARG A 25 -0.59 -5.45 -1.42
N ASN A 26 -0.88 -6.75 -1.40
CA ASN A 26 -2.20 -7.27 -1.79
C ASN A 26 -3.27 -6.93 -0.77
N VAL A 27 -2.94 -6.95 0.53
CA VAL A 27 -3.84 -6.57 1.61
C VAL A 27 -4.20 -5.09 1.52
N PHE A 28 -3.22 -4.20 1.36
CA PHE A 28 -3.48 -2.78 1.20
C PHE A 28 -4.27 -2.46 -0.07
N LYS A 29 -3.92 -3.05 -1.21
CA LYS A 29 -4.71 -2.90 -2.45
C LYS A 29 -6.13 -3.42 -2.30
N PHE A 30 -6.33 -4.54 -1.60
CA PHE A 30 -7.64 -5.10 -1.35
C PHE A 30 -8.51 -4.16 -0.50
N GLN A 31 -7.92 -3.51 0.50
CA GLN A 31 -8.62 -2.53 1.34
C GLN A 31 -8.90 -1.21 0.62
N ILE A 32 -8.02 -0.78 -0.28
CA ILE A 32 -8.13 0.48 -1.02
C ILE A 32 -9.06 0.41 -2.22
N ASN A 33 -9.10 -0.70 -2.93
CA ASN A 33 -9.94 -0.85 -4.12
C ASN A 33 -11.43 -0.52 -3.88
N PRO A 34 -12.11 -0.96 -2.80
CA PRO A 34 -13.48 -0.55 -2.53
C PRO A 34 -13.61 0.95 -2.23
N ILE A 35 -12.60 1.57 -1.61
CA ILE A 35 -12.58 3.02 -1.33
C ILE A 35 -12.40 3.82 -2.62
N LEU A 36 -11.46 3.41 -3.48
CA LEU A 36 -11.27 3.99 -4.82
C LEU A 36 -12.51 3.89 -5.71
N LYS A 37 -13.23 2.75 -5.64
CA LYS A 37 -14.50 2.55 -6.35
C LYS A 37 -15.60 3.45 -5.83
N LYS A 38 -15.71 3.62 -4.50
CA LYS A 38 -16.68 4.53 -3.88
C LYS A 38 -16.36 6.00 -4.16
N GLY A 39 -15.07 6.35 -4.28
CA GLY A 39 -14.62 7.71 -4.54
C GLY A 39 -14.83 8.68 -3.37
N VAL A 40 -15.23 8.19 -2.19
CA VAL A 40 -15.45 8.97 -0.97
C VAL A 40 -14.92 8.23 0.25
N ILE A 41 -14.20 8.95 1.12
CA ILE A 41 -13.82 8.49 2.45
C ILE A 41 -15.00 8.77 3.38
N SER A 42 -15.61 7.71 3.94
CA SER A 42 -16.86 7.83 4.70
C SER A 42 -16.63 7.91 6.21
N ASN A 43 -15.48 7.43 6.69
CA ASN A 43 -15.20 7.27 8.11
C ASN A 43 -13.69 7.36 8.39
N LEU A 44 -13.33 7.48 9.67
CA LEU A 44 -11.95 7.61 10.12
C LEU A 44 -11.08 6.38 9.79
N ARG A 45 -11.68 5.18 9.68
CA ARG A 45 -10.94 3.97 9.32
C ARG A 45 -10.51 4.01 7.86
N ASP A 46 -11.42 4.38 6.95
CA ASP A 46 -11.13 4.56 5.52
C ASP A 46 -10.02 5.61 5.36
N PHE A 47 -10.09 6.70 6.13
CA PHE A 47 -9.06 7.74 6.13
C PHE A 47 -7.68 7.18 6.50
N LYS A 48 -7.57 6.43 7.61
CA LYS A 48 -6.31 5.79 8.04
C LYS A 48 -5.76 4.80 7.01
N ILE A 49 -6.63 4.01 6.38
CA ILE A 49 -6.24 3.04 5.35
C ILE A 49 -5.66 3.77 4.13
N VAL A 50 -6.32 4.85 3.68
CA VAL A 50 -5.87 5.68 2.56
C VAL A 50 -4.53 6.35 2.87
N HIS A 51 -4.39 6.95 4.05
CA HIS A 51 -3.15 7.57 4.50
C HIS A 51 -1.97 6.60 4.47
N ASN A 52 -2.10 5.44 5.12
CA ASN A 52 -1.04 4.44 5.17
C ASN A 52 -0.68 3.89 3.78
N TYR A 53 -1.67 3.75 2.89
CA TYR A 53 -1.41 3.32 1.52
C TYR A 53 -0.65 4.36 0.71
N ILE A 54 -0.98 5.65 0.88
CA ILE A 54 -0.26 6.76 0.25
C ILE A 54 1.20 6.78 0.74
N GLU A 55 1.42 6.71 2.06
CA GLU A 55 2.77 6.67 2.64
C GLU A 55 3.59 5.49 2.10
N MET A 56 3.02 4.28 2.11
CA MET A 56 3.69 3.09 1.58
C MET A 56 4.03 3.25 0.08
N CYS A 57 3.14 3.85 -0.73
CA CYS A 57 3.42 4.10 -2.14
C CYS A 57 4.52 5.15 -2.33
N PHE A 58 4.52 6.21 -1.53
CA PHE A 58 5.53 7.27 -1.56
C PHE A 58 6.91 6.78 -1.12
N GLU A 59 7.01 6.07 0.01
CA GLU A 59 8.27 5.51 0.52
C GLU A 59 8.94 4.54 -0.46
N ARG A 60 8.13 3.86 -1.28
CA ARG A 60 8.65 2.85 -2.21
C ARG A 60 9.20 3.46 -3.49
N ASP A 61 8.49 4.41 -4.07
CA ASP A 61 8.79 4.93 -5.42
C ASP A 61 8.16 6.33 -5.59
N PRO A 62 8.84 7.40 -5.12
CA PRO A 62 8.30 8.76 -5.15
C PRO A 62 8.09 9.26 -6.60
N ASP A 63 8.97 8.88 -7.52
CA ASP A 63 8.89 9.25 -8.94
C ASP A 63 7.65 8.65 -9.63
N LYS A 64 7.23 7.47 -9.20
CA LYS A 64 6.02 6.81 -9.68
C LYS A 64 4.78 7.34 -8.99
N PHE A 65 4.87 7.70 -7.72
CA PHE A 65 3.78 8.25 -6.93
C PHE A 65 3.17 9.50 -7.59
N GLU A 66 4.00 10.45 -8.03
CA GLU A 66 3.53 11.70 -8.67
C GLU A 66 2.78 11.48 -9.99
N ARG A 67 3.10 10.39 -10.69
CA ARG A 67 2.54 10.05 -12.00
C ARG A 67 1.30 9.16 -11.92
N ASP A 68 0.97 8.64 -10.75
CA ASP A 68 -0.13 7.70 -10.56
C ASP A 68 -1.47 8.46 -10.41
N PRO A 69 -2.44 8.27 -11.33
CA PRO A 69 -3.74 8.93 -11.26
C PRO A 69 -4.56 8.49 -10.04
N ASP A 70 -4.35 7.27 -9.52
CA ASP A 70 -5.04 6.80 -8.33
C ASP A 70 -4.55 7.55 -7.09
N MET A 71 -3.27 7.92 -7.02
CA MET A 71 -2.72 8.71 -5.91
C MET A 71 -3.35 10.09 -5.86
N LYS A 72 -3.48 10.78 -7.01
CA LYS A 72 -4.16 12.07 -7.10
C LYS A 72 -5.63 11.99 -6.67
N LYS A 73 -6.30 10.88 -7.00
CA LYS A 73 -7.68 10.64 -6.57
C LYS A 73 -7.78 10.45 -5.06
N LEU A 74 -6.90 9.64 -4.49
CA LEU A 74 -6.86 9.38 -3.05
C LEU A 74 -6.52 10.63 -2.24
N ASP A 75 -5.57 11.43 -2.70
CA ASP A 75 -5.19 12.71 -2.08
C ASP A 75 -6.36 13.70 -2.06
N LYS A 76 -7.07 13.84 -3.20
CA LYS A 76 -8.30 14.64 -3.26
C LYS A 76 -9.39 14.13 -2.30
N MET A 77 -9.54 12.81 -2.17
CA MET A 77 -10.50 12.21 -1.24
C MET A 77 -10.15 12.48 0.22
N MET A 78 -8.85 12.49 0.56
CA MET A 78 -8.38 12.88 1.89
C MET A 78 -8.67 14.34 2.19
N GLY A 79 -8.36 15.26 1.27
CA GLY A 79 -8.67 16.69 1.44
C GLY A 79 -10.16 16.92 1.67
N ALA A 80 -11.02 16.30 0.86
CA ALA A 80 -12.47 16.41 1.02
C ALA A 80 -13.00 15.86 2.35
N TYR A 81 -12.33 14.85 2.93
CA TYR A 81 -12.68 14.34 4.25
C TYR A 81 -12.23 15.32 5.34
N TYR A 82 -11.00 15.84 5.27
CA TYR A 82 -10.48 16.85 6.19
C TYR A 82 -11.38 18.09 6.24
N ASP A 83 -11.74 18.65 5.08
CA ASP A 83 -12.61 19.83 5.00
C ASP A 83 -14.00 19.60 5.61
N LYS A 84 -14.50 18.36 5.56
CA LYS A 84 -15.79 17.97 6.16
C LYS A 84 -15.70 17.79 7.67
N THR A 85 -14.53 17.46 8.21
CA THR A 85 -14.33 17.18 9.64
C THR A 85 -13.63 18.31 10.41
N SER A 86 -13.14 19.33 9.71
CA SER A 86 -12.67 20.59 10.29
C SER A 86 -13.81 21.56 10.56
#